data_AF-A0A960IVS3-F1
#
_entry.id   AF-A0A960IVS3-F1
#
_cell.length_a   1.000
_cell.length_b   1.000
_cell.length_c   1.000
_cell.angle_alpha   90.00
_cell.angle_beta   90.00
_cell.angle_gamma   90.00
#
_symmetry.space_group_name_H-M   'P 1'
#
loop_
_entity.id
_entity.type
_entity.pdbx_description
1 polymer ?
#
loop_
_entity_poly.entity_id
_entity_poly.type
_entity_poly.pdbx_seq_one_letter_code
_entity_poly.pdbx_strand_id
1 'polypeptide(L)' 'FGRLLVDALSRAQRDGLMSGPVLATILRTRLLDESLNDLAAEQDVTPQLLCHRRWRAEVRLRDLPLAG' A
#
# COMPACT_ATOMS: atom_id res chain seq x y z
N PHE A 1 -2.44 -16.58 1.25
CA PHE A 1 -2.52 -15.28 1.95
C PHE A 1 -2.51 -14.05 1.02
N GLY A 2 -1.82 -14.04 -0.13
CA GLY A 2 -1.73 -12.85 -1.00
C GLY A 2 -3.03 -12.40 -1.72
N ARG A 3 -3.88 -13.33 -2.18
CA ARG A 3 -5.10 -12.98 -2.97
C ARG A 3 -6.10 -12.11 -2.21
N LEU A 4 -6.40 -12.49 -0.96
CA LEU A 4 -7.33 -11.73 -0.10
C LEU A 4 -6.82 -10.32 0.20
N LEU A 5 -5.50 -10.15 0.32
CA LEU A 5 -4.88 -8.84 0.51
C LEU A 5 -5.01 -7.98 -0.74
N VAL A 6 -4.75 -8.53 -1.93
CA VAL A 6 -4.89 -7.81 -3.21
C VAL A 6 -6.34 -7.37 -3.44
N ASP A 7 -7.31 -8.24 -3.14
CA ASP A 7 -8.74 -7.93 -3.32
C ASP A 7 -9.21 -6.84 -2.35
N ALA A 8 -8.81 -6.92 -1.07
CA ALA A 8 -9.10 -5.89 -0.07
C ALA A 8 -8.49 -4.54 -0.43
N LEU A 9 -7.23 -4.54 -0.90
CA LEU A 9 -6.52 -3.36 -1.35
C LEU A 9 -7.17 -2.73 -2.60
N SER A 10 -7.56 -3.54 -3.57
CA SER A 10 -8.25 -3.10 -4.79
C SER A 10 -9.64 -2.55 -4.48
N ARG A 11 -10.34 -3.11 -3.50
CA ARG A 11 -11.62 -2.57 -3.01
C ARG A 11 -11.43 -1.23 -2.29
N ALA A 12 -10.45 -1.13 -1.40
CA ALA A 12 -10.12 0.13 -0.72
C ALA A 12 -9.70 1.24 -1.69
N GLN A 13 -9.04 0.92 -2.80
CA GLN A 13 -8.76 1.89 -3.86
C GLN A 13 -10.05 2.35 -4.57
N ARG A 14 -10.94 1.41 -4.95
CA ARG A 14 -12.23 1.74 -5.59
C ARG A 14 -13.14 2.58 -4.71
N ASP A 15 -13.11 2.34 -3.40
CA ASP A 15 -13.87 3.08 -2.41
C ASP A 15 -13.23 4.45 -2.07
N GLY A 16 -12.12 4.81 -2.73
CA GLY A 16 -11.45 6.10 -2.57
C GLY A 16 -10.61 6.23 -1.29
N LEU A 17 -10.41 5.14 -0.54
CA LEU A 17 -9.72 5.13 0.75
C LEU A 17 -8.19 5.18 0.61
N MET A 18 -7.68 4.85 -0.57
CA MET A 18 -6.27 5.01 -0.93
C MET A 18 -6.10 5.36 -2.41
N SER A 19 -5.01 6.05 -2.73
CA SER A 19 -4.66 6.37 -4.12
C SER A 19 -3.93 5.19 -4.78
N GLY A 20 -4.02 5.12 -6.11
CA GLY A 20 -3.32 4.11 -6.92
C GLY A 20 -1.80 4.02 -6.65
N PRO A 21 -1.06 5.13 -6.48
CA PRO A 21 0.36 5.09 -6.12
C PRO A 21 0.62 4.42 -4.76
N VAL A 22 -0.24 4.66 -3.77
CA VAL A 22 -0.12 4.05 -2.44
C VAL A 22 -0.40 2.55 -2.49
N LEU A 23 -1.41 2.15 -3.28
CA LEU A 23 -1.69 0.74 -3.57
C LEU A 23 -0.45 0.07 -4.19
N ALA A 24 0.13 0.68 -5.22
CA ALA A 24 1.32 0.14 -5.89
C ALA A 24 2.51 -0.01 -4.92
N THR A 25 2.74 0.97 -4.04
CA THR A 25 3.77 0.87 -2.99
C THR A 25 3.53 -0.32 -2.05
N ILE A 26 2.30 -0.58 -1.63
CA ILE A 26 2.00 -1.73 -0.77
C ILE A 26 2.24 -3.04 -1.53
N LEU A 27 1.72 -3.17 -2.74
CA LEU A 27 1.87 -4.39 -3.54
C LEU A 27 3.36 -4.70 -3.79
N ARG A 28 4.15 -3.71 -4.22
CA ARG A 28 5.58 -3.89 -4.51
C ARG A 28 6.38 -4.22 -3.25
N THR A 29 6.15 -3.53 -2.14
CA THR A 29 6.94 -3.74 -0.90
C THR A 29 6.47 -4.90 -0.02
N ARG A 30 5.23 -5.41 -0.17
CA ARG A 30 4.70 -6.51 0.65
C ARG A 30 4.49 -7.83 -0.10
N LEU A 31 4.15 -7.78 -1.39
CA LEU A 31 3.91 -8.99 -2.18
C LEU A 31 5.09 -9.35 -3.06
N LEU A 32 5.81 -8.35 -3.56
CA LEU A 32 6.99 -8.55 -4.41
C LEU A 32 8.32 -8.43 -3.62
N ASP A 33 8.23 -8.12 -2.32
CA ASP A 33 9.37 -7.93 -1.41
C ASP A 33 10.41 -6.93 -1.95
N GLU A 34 9.97 -5.96 -2.76
CA GLU A 34 10.86 -4.95 -3.32
C GLU A 34 11.36 -4.00 -2.22
N SER A 35 12.64 -3.63 -2.34
CA SER A 35 13.30 -2.67 -1.47
C SER A 35 12.58 -1.33 -1.47
N LEU A 36 12.26 -0.86 -0.28
CA LEU A 36 11.62 0.44 -0.07
C LEU A 36 12.54 1.60 -0.48
N ASN A 37 13.87 1.40 -0.42
CA ASN A 37 14.86 2.38 -0.86
C ASN A 37 14.92 2.46 -2.39
N ASP A 38 14.86 1.32 -3.07
CA ASP A 38 14.93 1.28 -4.54
C ASP A 38 13.65 1.88 -5.12
N LEU A 39 12.51 1.56 -4.51
CA LEU A 39 11.21 2.14 -4.85
C LEU A 39 11.16 3.66 -4.61
N ALA A 40 11.80 4.13 -3.54
CA ALA A 40 11.92 5.56 -3.24
C ALA A 40 12.75 6.29 -4.29
N ALA A 41 13.88 5.71 -4.69
CA ALA A 41 14.73 6.24 -5.74
C ALA A 41 14.00 6.28 -7.11
N GLU A 42 13.25 5.23 -7.46
CA GLU A 42 12.46 5.18 -8.71
C GLU A 42 11.37 6.26 -8.75
N GLN A 43 10.75 6.57 -7.59
CA GLN A 43 9.67 7.55 -7.48
C GLN A 43 10.16 8.97 -7.17
N ASP A 44 11.48 9.21 -7.15
CA ASP A 44 12.11 10.48 -6.78
C ASP A 44 11.59 11.05 -5.44
N VAL A 45 11.46 10.18 -4.45
CA VAL A 45 11.00 10.52 -3.10
C VAL A 45 11.93 9.95 -2.04
N THR A 46 11.84 10.46 -0.81
CA THR A 46 12.62 9.89 0.29
C THR A 46 12.03 8.56 0.77
N PRO A 47 12.85 7.59 1.21
CA PRO A 47 12.36 6.35 1.80
C PRO A 47 11.47 6.57 3.02
N GLN A 48 11.72 7.62 3.82
CA GLN A 48 10.86 7.96 4.95
C GLN A 48 9.44 8.34 4.51
N LEU A 49 9.30 9.05 3.38
CA LEU A 49 8.01 9.43 2.85
C LEU A 49 7.20 8.21 2.39
N LEU A 50 7.83 7.26 1.70
CA LEU A 50 7.18 5.99 1.31
C LEU A 50 6.82 5.14 2.54
N CYS A 51 7.69 5.07 3.53
CA CYS A 51 7.42 4.35 4.78
C CYS A 51 6.19 4.93 5.48
N HIS A 52 6.10 6.26 5.58
CA HIS A 52 4.96 6.95 6.18
C HIS A 52 3.66 6.77 5.39
N ARG A 53 3.73 6.84 4.06
CA ARG A 53 2.59 6.57 3.17
C ARG A 53 2.09 5.13 3.35
N ARG A 54 3.01 4.16 3.39
CA ARG A 54 2.69 2.75 3.62
C ARG A 54 2.03 2.55 4.98
N TRP A 55 2.63 3.07 6.04
CA TRP A 55 2.08 3.00 7.40
C TRP A 55 0.66 3.56 7.48
N ARG A 56 0.44 4.78 6.97
CA ARG A 56 -0.91 5.39 6.98
C ARG A 56 -1.94 4.54 6.24
N ALA A 57 -1.55 3.92 5.14
CA ALA A 57 -2.44 3.07 4.37
C ALA A 57 -2.72 1.74 5.08
N GLU A 58 -1.72 1.13 5.71
CA GLU A 58 -1.90 -0.07 6.55
C GLU A 58 -2.79 0.20 7.77
N VAL A 59 -2.65 1.38 8.41
CA VAL A 59 -3.55 1.80 9.50
C VAL A 59 -4.98 1.94 8.99
N ARG A 60 -5.21 2.66 7.88
CA ARG A 60 -6.55 2.78 7.29
C ARG A 60 -7.15 1.44 6.89
N LEU A 61 -6.33 0.48 6.46
CA LEU A 61 -6.77 -0.88 6.14
C LEU A 61 -7.17 -1.69 7.37
N ARG A 62 -6.55 -1.43 8.53
CA ARG A 62 -6.97 -2.05 9.79
C ARG A 62 -8.27 -1.46 10.32
N ASP A 63 -8.47 -0.16 10.10
CA ASP A 63 -9.67 0.56 10.55
C ASP A 63 -10.86 0.36 9.60
N LEU A 64 -10.60 -0.15 8.40
CA LEU A 64 -11.62 -0.57 7.46
C LEU A 64 -12.38 -1.78 8.05
N PRO A 65 -13.72 -1.75 8.10
CA PRO A 65 -14.49 -2.94 8.39
C PRO A 65 -14.29 -3.92 7.23
N LEU A 66 -13.26 -4.76 7.30
CA LEU A 66 -12.98 -5.84 6.34
C LEU A 66 -14.02 -6.98 6.46
N ALA A 67 -15.14 -6.75 7.15
CA ALA A 67 -16.26 -7.64 7.29
C ALA A 67 -17.52 -6.98 6.72
N GLY A 68 -17.91 -7.47 5.55
CA GLY A 68 -19.22 -7.34 4.93
C GLY A 68 -19.37 -8.50 3.97
#